data_AF-A0A4Q7FS97-F1
#
_entry.id   AF-A0A4Q7FS97-F1
#
_cell.length_a   1.000
_cell.length_b   1.000
_cell.length_c   1.000
_cell.angle_alpha   90.00
_cell.angle_beta   90.00
_cell.angle_gamma   90.00
#
_symmetry.space_group_name_H-M   'P 1'
#
loop_
_entity.id
_entity.type
_entity.pdbx_description
1 polymer ?
#
loop_
_entity_poly.entity_id
_entity_poly.type
_entity_poly.pdbx_seq_one_letter_code
_entity_poly.pdbx_strand_id
1 'polypeptide(L)' 'MWILLLLPFVGLLWVPFYNFLEPSLFGFPFFYWYQLAWVPITSFLIWLVYRSRKPDEA' A
#
# COMPACT_ATOMS: atom_id res chain seq x y z
N MET A 1 -12.98 9.00 4.50
CA MET A 1 -12.55 7.78 3.76
C MET A 1 -11.41 8.04 2.77
N TRP A 2 -11.35 9.19 2.11
CA TRP A 2 -10.29 9.56 1.16
C TRP A 2 -8.87 9.54 1.74
N ILE A 3 -8.75 9.84 3.03
CA ILE A 3 -7.51 9.75 3.82
C ILE A 3 -6.85 8.36 3.76
N LEU A 4 -7.60 7.29 3.48
CA LEU A 4 -7.04 5.94 3.30
C LEU A 4 -6.06 5.85 2.12
N LEU A 5 -6.16 6.75 1.14
CA LEU A 5 -5.23 6.81 0.02
C LEU A 5 -3.86 7.37 0.40
N LEU A 6 -3.72 7.97 1.59
CA LEU A 6 -2.42 8.45 2.10
C LEU A 6 -1.59 7.31 2.72
N LEU A 7 -2.20 6.18 3.06
CA LEU A 7 -1.52 5.03 3.67
C LEU A 7 -0.29 4.54 2.87
N PRO A 8 -0.37 4.30 1.54
CA PRO A 8 0.79 3.84 0.78
C PRO A 8 1.92 4.87 0.74
N PHE A 9 1.60 6.17 0.75
CA PHE A 9 2.62 7.22 0.78
C PHE A 9 3.37 7.20 2.11
N VAL A 10 2.65 7.10 3.24
CA VAL A 10 3.28 7.02 4.57
C VAL A 10 4.09 5.73 4.72
N GLY A 11 3.57 4.61 4.23
CA GLY A 11 4.25 3.30 4.28
C GLY A 11 5.53 3.23 3.45
N LEU A 12 5.59 3.96 2.33
CA LEU A 12 6.75 4.00 1.44
C LEU A 12 7.71 5.18 1.71
N LEU A 13 7.28 6.22 2.40
CA LEU A 13 8.16 7.35 2.77
C LEU A 13 9.21 6.97 3.83
N TRP A 14 8.91 5.99 4.67
CA TRP A 14 9.82 5.54 5.73
C TRP A 14 10.80 4.48 5.20
N VAL A 15 11.73 4.90 4.33
CA VAL A 15 12.75 4.03 3.73
C VAL A 15 13.49 3.14 4.74
N PRO A 16 13.97 3.63 5.91
CA PRO A 16 14.69 2.76 6.84
C PRO A 16 13.82 1.69 7.52
N PHE A 17 12.49 1.71 7.35
CA PHE A 17 11.57 0.70 7.89
C PHE A 17 11.51 -0.57 7.02
N TYR A 18 11.76 -0.44 5.72
CA TYR A 18 11.68 -1.58 4.80
C TYR A 18 12.93 -1.83 3.98
N ASN A 19 13.97 -1.01 4.15
CA ASN A 19 15.28 -1.25 3.56
C ASN A 19 16.07 -2.33 4.32
N PHE A 20 15.48 -3.52 4.43
CA PHE A 20 16.12 -4.70 4.99
C PHE A 20 16.26 -5.78 3.91
N LEU A 21 17.28 -6.63 4.06
CA LEU A 21 17.44 -7.81 3.21
C LEU A 21 16.58 -8.98 3.72
N GLU A 22 16.46 -9.10 5.04
CA GLU A 22 15.67 -10.13 5.71
C GLU A 22 14.44 -9.53 6.41
N PRO A 23 13.32 -10.26 6.47
CA PRO A 23 13.12 -11.62 5.96
C PRO A 23 13.00 -11.64 4.44
N SER A 24 13.70 -12.59 3.81
CA SER A 24 13.52 -12.86 2.38
C SER A 24 12.38 -13.87 2.17
N LEU A 25 11.54 -13.61 1.17
CA LEU A 25 10.44 -14.51 0.80
C LEU A 25 10.76 -15.10 -0.57
N PHE A 26 10.89 -16.42 -0.65
CA PHE A 26 11.23 -17.12 -1.90
C PHE A 26 12.50 -16.58 -2.60
N GLY A 27 13.47 -16.07 -1.82
CA GLY A 27 14.68 -15.43 -2.35
C GLY A 27 14.52 -13.95 -2.70
N PHE A 28 13.33 -13.35 -2.54
CA PHE A 28 13.12 -11.91 -2.66
C PHE A 28 13.41 -11.19 -1.34
N PRO A 29 14.34 -10.21 -1.31
CA PRO A 29 14.61 -9.41 -0.12
C PRO A 29 13.40 -8.62 0.39
N PHE A 30 13.40 -8.28 1.69
CA PHE A 30 12.32 -7.53 2.35
C PHE A 30 11.95 -6.24 1.61
N PHE A 31 12.96 -5.48 1.20
CA PHE A 31 12.79 -4.24 0.43
C PHE A 31 11.87 -4.39 -0.79
N TYR A 32 12.00 -5.48 -1.55
CA TYR A 32 11.27 -5.65 -2.80
C TYR A 32 9.87 -6.19 -2.56
N TRP A 33 9.72 -7.24 -1.77
CA TRP A 33 8.41 -7.84 -1.58
C TRP A 33 7.48 -6.93 -0.79
N TYR A 34 8.02 -6.11 0.12
CA TYR A 34 7.24 -5.11 0.85
C TYR A 34 6.60 -4.09 -0.11
N GLN A 35 7.37 -3.54 -1.06
CA GLN A 35 6.84 -2.65 -2.09
C GLN A 35 5.83 -3.35 -3.00
N LEU A 36 6.08 -4.61 -3.34
CA LEU A 36 5.16 -5.39 -4.16
C LEU A 36 3.84 -5.67 -3.42
N ALA A 37 3.87 -5.91 -2.11
CA ALA A 37 2.67 -6.07 -1.27
C ALA A 37 1.83 -4.78 -1.23
N TRP A 38 2.45 -3.61 -1.35
CA TRP A 38 1.72 -2.34 -1.44
C TRP A 38 0.87 -2.20 -2.71
N VAL A 39 1.17 -2.92 -3.79
CA VAL A 39 0.37 -2.89 -5.03
C VAL A 39 -1.06 -3.41 -4.80
N PRO A 40 -1.29 -4.66 -4.34
CA PRO A 40 -2.65 -5.14 -4.06
C PRO A 40 -3.29 -4.39 -2.88
N ILE A 41 -2.52 -3.98 -1.85
CA ILE A 41 -3.06 -3.17 -0.74
C ILE A 41 -3.64 -1.86 -1.28
N THR A 42 -2.89 -1.13 -2.11
CA THR A 42 -3.34 0.15 -2.66
C THR A 42 -4.54 -0.03 -3.58
N SER A 43 -4.54 -1.07 -4.42
CA SER A 43 -5.70 -1.43 -5.25
C SER A 43 -6.97 -1.68 -4.41
N PHE A 44 -6.83 -2.43 -3.32
CA PHE A 44 -7.92 -2.69 -2.38
C PHE A 44 -8.40 -1.41 -1.66
N LEU A 45 -7.47 -0.55 -1.23
CA LEU A 45 -7.81 0.74 -0.61
C LEU A 45 -8.57 1.64 -1.59
N ILE A 46 -8.15 1.72 -2.85
CA ILE A 46 -8.85 2.47 -3.91
C ILE A 46 -10.26 1.90 -4.10
N TRP A 47 -10.40 0.57 -4.21
CA TRP A 47 -11.70 -0.08 -4.33
C TRP A 47 -12.62 0.22 -3.15
N LEU A 48 -12.10 0.19 -1.91
CA LEU A 48 -12.86 0.49 -0.70
C LEU A 48 -13.32 1.96 -0.72
N VAL A 49 -12.43 2.89 -1.05
CA VAL A 49 -12.75 4.32 -1.17
C VAL A 49 -13.80 4.56 -2.26
N TYR A 50 -13.65 3.91 -3.41
CA TYR A 50 -14.58 3.99 -4.53
C TYR A 50 -15.96 3.47 -4.14
N ARG A 51 -16.05 2.29 -3.52
CA ARG A 51 -17.30 1.70 -3.07
C ARG A 51 -17.99 2.54 -1.98
N SER A 52 -17.22 3.26 -1.18
CA SER A 52 -17.75 4.03 -0.07
C SER A 52 -18.07 5.48 -0.42
N ARG A 53 -17.69 5.95 -1.61
CA ARG A 53 -18.34 7.11 -2.22
C ARG A 53 -19.78 6.71 -2.49
N LYS A 54 -20.72 7.33 -1.78
CA LYS A 54 -22.07 7.47 -2.32
C LYS A 54 -21.94 8.18 -3.68
N PRO A 55 -22.70 7.80 -4.72
CA PRO A 55 -22.76 8.61 -5.92
C PRO A 55 -23.10 10.02 -5.46
N ASP A 56 -22.24 10.99 -5.77
CA ASP A 56 -22.67 12.39 -5.69
C ASP A 56 -23.95 12.46 -6.52
N GLU A 57 -25.03 12.91 -5.90
CA GLU A 57 -26.26 13.25 -6.60
C GLU A 57 -25.90 14.33 -7.62
N ALA A 58 -25.68 13.90 -8.87
CA ALA A 58 -25.45 14.74 -10.03
C ALA A 58 -26.78 14.97 -10.76
#